data_AF-A0A3N7BWK4-F1
#
_entry.id   AF-A0A3N7BWK4-F1
#
_cell.length_a   1.000
_cell.length_b   1.000
_cell.length_c   1.000
_cell.angle_alpha   90.00
_cell.angle_beta   90.00
_cell.angle_gamma   90.00
#
_symmetry.space_group_name_H-M   'P 1'
#
loop_
_entity.id
_entity.type
_entity.pdbx_description
1 polymer ?
#
loop_
_entity_poly.entity_id
_entity_poly.type
_entity_poly.pdbx_seq_one_letter_code
_entity_poly.pdbx_strand_id
1 'polypeptide(L)'
;MLPDFRTPMLWALCLGLAAALLTAGVERTRGASARADAAKARQELAEYRGTVAESGRLAERAQRTQEQTWRARVDGVIQDGQQQIAAARADADRAGARERRVLAQLTAFRAAVRAASAEAGAAGGSPPAEAALDLLANLLGGSGSALVELGKFADGAHAAGTICQRHADATEH
;
A
#
# COMPACT_ATOMS: atom_id res chain seq x y z
N MET A 1 35.27 63.15 -85.28
CA MET A 1 35.51 62.12 -84.23
C MET A 1 34.19 61.92 -83.49
N LEU A 2 33.41 60.91 -83.89
CA LEU A 2 32.22 60.52 -83.14
C LEU A 2 32.68 59.64 -81.96
N PRO A 3 32.24 59.90 -80.72
CA PRO A 3 32.64 59.07 -79.59
C PRO A 3 32.08 57.65 -79.74
N ASP A 4 32.91 56.65 -79.46
CA ASP A 4 32.58 55.24 -79.55
C ASP A 4 31.66 54.84 -78.39
N PHE A 5 30.34 54.86 -78.62
CA PHE A 5 29.32 54.55 -77.61
C PHE A 5 29.24 53.05 -77.25
N ARG A 6 29.98 52.17 -77.94
CA ARG A 6 29.96 50.72 -77.69
C ARG A 6 30.64 50.33 -76.38
N THR A 7 31.73 51.02 -76.03
CA THR A 7 32.49 50.78 -74.79
C THR A 7 31.67 51.04 -73.52
N PRO A 8 30.99 52.19 -73.35
CA PRO A 8 30.15 52.41 -72.17
C PRO A 8 28.94 51.47 -72.11
N MET A 9 28.38 51.08 -73.27
CA MET A 9 27.28 50.11 -73.33
C MET A 9 27.70 48.70 -72.91
N LEU A 10 28.89 48.25 -73.30
CA LEU A 10 29.45 46.96 -72.86
C LEU A 10 29.75 46.95 -71.36
N TRP A 11 30.29 48.04 -70.81
CA TRP A 11 30.50 48.16 -69.36
C TRP A 11 29.20 48.14 -68.57
N ALA A 12 28.16 48.83 -69.05
CA ALA A 12 26.84 48.80 -68.42
C ALA A 12 26.22 47.38 -68.44
N LEU A 13 26.38 46.63 -69.53
CA LEU A 13 25.92 45.24 -69.64
C LEU A 13 26.68 44.31 -68.69
N CYS A 14 28.00 44.42 -68.61
CA CYS A 14 28.82 43.63 -67.69
C CYS A 14 28.47 43.93 -66.22
N LEU A 15 28.28 45.20 -65.86
CA LEU A 15 27.86 45.59 -64.52
C LEU A 15 26.45 45.10 -64.18
N GLY A 16 25.51 45.17 -65.14
CA GLY A 16 24.16 44.62 -64.97
C GLY A 16 24.15 43.11 -64.76
N LEU A 17 24.96 42.36 -65.53
CA LEU A 17 25.09 40.91 -65.39
C LEU A 17 25.74 40.53 -64.05
N ALA A 18 26.78 41.25 -63.64
CA ALA A 18 27.43 41.04 -62.34
C ALA A 18 26.45 41.29 -61.18
N ALA A 19 25.66 42.37 -61.25
CA ALA A 19 24.63 42.67 -60.26
C ALA A 19 23.53 41.59 -60.22
N ALA A 20 23.11 41.07 -61.38
CA ALA A 20 22.13 39.99 -61.48
C ALA A 20 22.64 38.66 -60.88
N LEU A 21 23.92 38.32 -61.09
CA LEU A 21 24.52 37.12 -60.51
C LEU A 21 24.69 37.24 -58.99
N LEU A 22 25.07 38.43 -58.50
CA LEU A 22 25.18 38.69 -57.06
C LEU A 22 23.83 38.59 -56.35
N THR A 23 22.77 39.17 -56.93
CA THR A 23 21.42 39.10 -56.36
C THR A 23 20.85 37.68 -56.38
N ALA A 24 21.02 36.94 -57.49
CA ALA A 24 20.63 35.52 -57.57
C ALA A 24 21.39 34.62 -56.58
N GLY A 25 22.67 34.90 -56.32
CA GLY A 25 23.47 34.20 -55.31
C GLY A 25 22.97 34.45 -53.89
N VAL A 26 22.58 35.68 -53.56
CA VAL A 26 22.03 36.07 -52.25
C VAL A 26 20.65 35.43 -52.02
N GLU A 27 19.79 35.35 -53.02
CA GLU A 27 18.49 34.69 -52.90
C GLU A 27 18.62 33.18 -52.69
N ARG A 28 19.56 32.54 -53.38
CA ARG A 28 19.81 31.10 -53.25
C ARG A 28 20.38 30.73 -51.89
N THR A 29 21.26 31.55 -51.32
CA THR A 29 21.81 31.33 -49.98
C THR A 29 20.77 31.55 -48.89
N ARG A 30 19.91 32.56 -49.03
CA ARG A 30 18.75 32.79 -48.13
C ARG A 30 17.74 31.64 -48.17
N GLY A 31 17.45 31.10 -49.36
CA GLY A 31 16.58 29.93 -49.51
C GLY A 31 17.19 28.65 -48.92
N ALA A 32 18.51 28.49 -49.02
CA ALA A 32 19.23 27.38 -48.42
C ALA A 32 19.30 27.49 -46.89
N SER A 33 19.56 28.69 -46.35
CA SER A 33 19.57 28.92 -44.90
C SER A 33 18.20 28.69 -44.27
N ALA A 34 17.12 29.18 -44.90
CA ALA A 34 15.76 28.95 -44.39
C ALA A 34 15.39 27.45 -44.32
N ARG A 35 15.87 26.63 -45.26
CA ARG A 35 15.68 25.17 -45.24
C ARG A 35 16.54 24.51 -44.16
N ALA A 36 17.77 24.98 -43.96
CA ALA A 36 18.66 24.49 -42.91
C ALA A 36 18.09 24.82 -41.51
N ASP A 37 17.57 26.02 -41.30
CA ASP A 37 16.93 26.44 -40.05
C ASP A 37 15.68 25.62 -39.77
N ALA A 38 14.85 25.38 -40.80
CA ALA A 38 13.68 24.52 -40.66
C ALA A 38 14.04 23.05 -40.36
N ALA A 39 15.12 22.53 -40.94
CA ALA A 39 15.61 21.19 -40.64
C ALA A 39 16.14 21.10 -39.20
N LYS A 40 16.90 22.10 -38.76
CA LYS A 40 17.42 22.19 -37.38
C LYS A 40 16.30 22.28 -36.35
N ALA A 41 15.30 23.14 -36.58
CA ALA A 41 14.14 23.24 -35.69
C ALA A 41 13.35 21.93 -35.59
N ARG A 42 13.22 21.17 -36.70
CA ARG A 42 12.59 19.84 -36.68
C ARG A 42 13.41 18.82 -35.90
N GLN A 43 14.73 18.85 -36.05
CA GLN A 43 15.64 17.98 -35.30
C GLN A 43 15.57 18.29 -33.80
N GLU A 44 15.66 19.56 -33.41
CA GLU A 44 15.54 20.00 -32.02
C GLU A 44 14.18 19.61 -31.43
N LEU A 45 13.09 19.76 -32.19
CA LEU A 45 11.76 19.32 -31.74
C LEU A 45 11.68 17.79 -31.57
N ALA A 46 12.29 17.02 -32.48
CA ALA A 46 12.31 15.56 -32.38
C ALA A 46 13.13 15.09 -31.17
N GLU A 47 14.29 15.70 -30.93
CA GLU A 47 15.15 15.44 -29.78
C GLU A 47 14.46 15.84 -28.46
N TYR A 48 13.82 17.01 -28.43
CA TYR A 48 13.02 17.44 -27.28
C TYR A 48 11.87 16.46 -27.00
N ARG A 49 11.13 16.02 -28.02
CA ARG A 49 10.08 15.00 -27.83
C ARG A 49 10.63 13.67 -27.35
N GLY A 50 11.80 13.26 -27.84
CA GLY A 50 12.49 12.05 -27.39
C GLY A 50 12.84 12.11 -25.90
N THR A 51 13.47 13.21 -25.47
CA THR A 51 13.87 13.42 -24.06
C THR A 51 12.67 13.53 -23.12
N VAL A 52 11.59 14.21 -23.55
CA VAL A 52 10.33 14.27 -22.77
C VAL A 52 9.67 12.89 -22.67
N ALA A 53 9.64 12.11 -23.75
CA ALA A 53 9.08 10.76 -23.71
C ALA A 53 9.89 9.82 -22.81
N GLU A 54 11.22 9.92 -22.83
CA GLU A 54 12.10 9.09 -21.99
C GLU A 54 12.00 9.48 -20.50
N SER A 55 12.03 10.77 -20.19
CA SER A 55 11.82 11.27 -18.82
C SER A 55 10.44 10.90 -18.29
N GLY A 56 9.39 10.96 -19.12
CA GLY A 56 8.05 10.49 -18.79
C GLY A 56 8.03 8.99 -18.44
N ARG A 57 8.67 8.14 -19.25
CA ARG A 57 8.78 6.69 -18.98
C ARG A 57 9.54 6.40 -17.69
N LEU A 58 10.62 7.14 -17.41
CA LEU A 58 11.39 7.00 -16.17
C LEU A 58 10.56 7.42 -14.95
N ALA A 59 9.85 8.55 -15.04
CA ALA A 59 8.95 9.02 -13.99
C ALA A 59 7.83 8.01 -13.71
N GLU A 60 7.17 7.48 -14.74
CA GLU A 60 6.16 6.44 -14.59
C GLU A 60 6.70 5.17 -13.94
N ARG A 61 7.91 4.72 -14.33
CA ARG A 61 8.54 3.55 -13.69
C ARG A 61 8.84 3.82 -12.22
N ALA A 62 9.36 5.00 -11.89
CA ALA A 62 9.62 5.38 -10.51
C ALA A 62 8.32 5.39 -9.68
N GLN A 63 7.25 5.97 -10.21
CA GLN A 63 5.93 5.97 -9.56
C GLN A 63 5.37 4.56 -9.38
N ARG A 64 5.41 3.72 -10.42
CA ARG A 64 4.97 2.32 -10.31
C ARG A 64 5.77 1.52 -9.28
N THR A 65 7.09 1.72 -9.21
CA THR A 65 7.92 1.07 -8.18
C THR A 65 7.54 1.53 -6.77
N GLN A 66 7.27 2.83 -6.58
CA GLN A 66 6.79 3.35 -5.30
C GLN A 66 5.42 2.76 -4.93
N GLU A 67 4.47 2.75 -5.86
CA GLU A 67 3.16 2.13 -5.66
C GLU A 67 3.27 0.64 -5.32
N GLN A 68 4.13 -0.11 -6.01
CA GLN A 68 4.33 -1.53 -5.74
C GLN A 68 4.94 -1.75 -4.35
N THR A 69 5.92 -0.92 -3.97
CA THR A 69 6.53 -0.96 -2.63
C THR A 69 5.49 -0.67 -1.57
N TRP A 70 4.63 0.32 -1.82
CA TRP A 70 3.59 0.72 -0.88
C TRP A 70 2.53 -0.36 -0.72
N ARG A 71 2.05 -0.94 -1.83
CA ARG A 71 1.13 -2.08 -1.83
C ARG A 71 1.71 -3.27 -1.07
N ALA A 72 2.96 -3.64 -1.36
CA ALA A 72 3.61 -4.77 -0.68
C ALA A 72 3.72 -4.57 0.84
N ARG A 73 3.97 -3.33 1.31
CA ARG A 73 3.97 -3.02 2.74
C ARG A 73 2.58 -3.16 3.36
N VAL A 74 1.55 -2.57 2.73
CA VAL A 74 0.17 -2.64 3.21
C VAL A 74 -0.34 -4.09 3.23
N ASP A 75 -0.10 -4.85 2.15
CA ASP A 75 -0.47 -6.26 2.07
C ASP A 75 0.22 -7.09 3.17
N GLY A 76 1.50 -6.80 3.46
CA GLY A 76 2.23 -7.41 4.56
C GLY A 76 1.61 -7.13 5.93
N VAL A 77 1.22 -5.88 6.21
CA VAL A 77 0.54 -5.49 7.45
C VAL A 77 -0.81 -6.20 7.58
N ILE A 78 -1.58 -6.29 6.49
CA ILE A 78 -2.86 -6.99 6.47
C ILE A 78 -2.67 -8.48 6.75
N GLN A 79 -1.72 -9.12 6.07
CA GLN A 79 -1.48 -10.55 6.21
C GLN A 79 -1.01 -10.91 7.63
N ASP A 80 -0.09 -10.14 8.20
CA ASP A 80 0.37 -10.33 9.58
C ASP A 80 -0.77 -10.09 10.59
N GLY A 81 -1.58 -9.04 10.39
CA GLY A 81 -2.76 -8.78 11.20
C GLY A 81 -3.77 -9.93 11.16
N GLN A 82 -4.03 -10.51 9.99
CA GLN A 82 -4.89 -11.68 9.85
C GLN A 82 -4.34 -12.91 10.58
N GLN A 83 -3.02 -13.15 10.50
CA GLN A 83 -2.37 -14.25 11.22
C GLN A 83 -2.49 -14.09 12.74
N GLN A 84 -2.25 -12.88 13.25
CA GLN A 84 -2.38 -12.59 14.68
C GLN A 84 -3.82 -12.76 15.17
N ILE A 85 -4.81 -12.28 14.41
CA ILE A 85 -6.23 -12.49 14.73
C ILE A 85 -6.58 -13.99 14.74
N ALA A 86 -6.10 -14.76 13.76
CA ALA A 86 -6.34 -16.20 13.69
C ALA A 86 -5.71 -16.94 14.89
N ALA A 87 -4.48 -16.57 15.26
CA ALA A 87 -3.79 -17.14 16.42
C ALA A 87 -4.54 -16.83 17.73
N ALA A 88 -4.93 -15.56 17.94
CA ALA A 88 -5.67 -15.14 19.13
C ALA A 88 -7.02 -15.87 19.24
N ARG A 89 -7.76 -16.04 18.14
CA ARG A 89 -8.99 -16.84 18.12
C ARG A 89 -8.75 -18.29 18.50
N ALA A 90 -7.71 -18.91 17.95
CA ALA A 90 -7.37 -20.29 18.27
C ALA A 90 -6.97 -20.47 19.74
N ASP A 91 -6.27 -19.48 20.33
CA ASP A 91 -5.96 -19.46 21.75
C ASP A 91 -7.19 -19.30 22.63
N ALA A 92 -8.10 -18.38 22.28
CA ALA A 92 -9.38 -18.21 22.97
C ALA A 92 -10.22 -19.49 22.95
N ASP A 93 -10.29 -20.18 21.81
CA ASP A 93 -11.00 -21.46 21.68
C ASP A 93 -10.36 -22.56 22.54
N ARG A 94 -9.03 -22.64 22.57
CA ARG A 94 -8.28 -23.56 23.44
C ARG A 94 -8.55 -23.27 24.92
N ALA A 95 -8.55 -22.01 25.33
CA ALA A 95 -8.83 -21.59 26.69
C ALA A 95 -10.26 -21.96 27.10
N GLY A 96 -11.26 -21.61 26.27
CA GLY A 96 -12.66 -21.96 26.53
C GLY A 96 -12.90 -23.48 26.57
N ALA A 97 -12.20 -24.27 25.75
CA ALA A 97 -12.27 -25.72 25.81
C ALA A 97 -11.63 -26.30 27.10
N ARG A 98 -10.62 -25.65 27.67
CA ARG A 98 -10.05 -26.03 28.98
C ARG A 98 -11.01 -25.69 30.11
N GLU A 99 -11.59 -24.50 30.09
CA GLU A 99 -12.59 -24.08 31.08
C GLU A 99 -13.79 -25.03 31.12
N ARG A 100 -14.39 -25.33 29.96
CA ARG A 100 -15.50 -26.29 29.87
C ARG A 100 -15.15 -27.67 30.45
N ARG A 101 -13.91 -28.13 30.25
CA ARG A 101 -13.43 -29.39 30.83
C ARG A 101 -13.32 -29.32 32.36
N VAL A 102 -12.79 -28.22 32.89
CA VAL A 102 -12.72 -28.00 34.35
C VAL A 102 -14.12 -27.95 34.96
N LEU A 103 -15.07 -27.24 34.35
CA LEU A 103 -16.46 -27.16 34.82
C LEU A 103 -17.18 -28.52 34.75
N ALA A 104 -16.92 -29.32 33.71
CA ALA A 104 -17.44 -30.67 33.61
C ALA A 104 -16.89 -31.59 34.71
N GLN A 105 -15.57 -31.54 34.96
CA GLN A 105 -14.93 -32.28 36.06
C GLN A 105 -15.48 -31.86 37.42
N LEU A 106 -15.68 -30.55 37.65
CA LEU A 106 -16.26 -30.04 38.89
C LEU A 106 -17.70 -30.51 39.09
N THR A 107 -18.48 -30.56 38.01
CA THR A 107 -19.87 -31.04 38.04
C THR A 107 -19.91 -32.54 38.36
N ALA A 108 -19.04 -33.34 37.73
CA ALA A 108 -18.91 -34.77 38.02
C ALA A 108 -18.47 -35.01 39.47
N PHE A 109 -17.50 -34.24 39.97
CA PHE A 109 -17.05 -34.30 41.36
C PHE A 109 -18.19 -33.99 42.34
N ARG A 110 -18.97 -32.91 42.09
CA ARG A 110 -20.15 -32.57 42.91
C ARG A 110 -21.22 -33.65 42.89
N ALA A 111 -21.41 -34.34 41.77
CA ALA A 111 -22.34 -35.46 41.69
C ALA A 111 -21.84 -36.67 42.50
N ALA A 112 -20.55 -36.97 42.43
CA ALA A 112 -19.93 -38.06 43.21
C ALA A 112 -20.00 -37.79 44.72
N VAL A 113 -19.73 -36.55 45.16
CA VAL A 113 -19.88 -36.14 46.56
C VAL A 113 -21.33 -36.33 47.03
N ARG A 114 -22.31 -35.87 46.25
CA ARG A 114 -23.75 -36.02 46.54
C ARG A 114 -24.18 -37.48 46.64
N ALA A 115 -23.65 -38.36 45.78
CA ALA A 115 -23.95 -39.78 45.83
C ALA A 115 -23.38 -40.42 47.10
N ALA A 116 -22.12 -40.11 47.45
CA ALA A 116 -21.47 -40.63 48.64
C ALA A 116 -22.10 -40.13 49.95
N SER A 117 -22.54 -38.87 50.01
CA SER A 117 -23.25 -38.32 51.17
C SER A 117 -24.66 -38.87 51.33
N ALA A 118 -25.33 -39.26 50.23
CA ALA A 118 -26.63 -39.95 50.27
C ALA A 118 -26.53 -41.41 50.78
N GLU A 119 -25.43 -42.12 50.50
CA GLU A 119 -25.18 -43.48 51.00
C GLU A 119 -24.76 -43.52 52.48
N ALA A 120 -24.13 -42.46 53.00
CA ALA A 120 -23.63 -42.37 54.38
C ALA A 120 -24.72 -42.14 55.46
N GLY A 121 -25.92 -42.68 55.25
CA GLY A 121 -27.12 -42.42 56.05
C GLY A 121 -26.91 -42.28 57.57
N ALA A 122 -27.43 -41.17 58.11
CA ALA A 122 -27.80 -40.96 59.52
C ALA A 122 -26.69 -40.82 60.59
N ALA A 123 -25.45 -40.44 60.25
CA ALA A 123 -24.53 -39.87 61.24
C ALA A 123 -24.69 -38.34 61.27
N GLY A 124 -25.37 -37.81 62.29
CA GLY A 124 -25.60 -36.38 62.47
C GLY A 124 -24.29 -35.58 62.44
N GLY A 125 -24.09 -34.76 61.40
CA GLY A 125 -22.89 -33.94 61.26
C GLY A 125 -23.01 -32.91 60.15
N SER A 126 -23.39 -31.69 60.55
CA SER A 126 -23.27 -30.37 59.89
C SER A 126 -23.70 -30.17 58.41
N PRO A 127 -24.73 -29.35 58.12
CA PRO A 127 -24.77 -28.58 56.88
C PRO A 127 -23.80 -27.37 57.01
N PRO A 128 -22.99 -26.96 56.00
CA PRO A 128 -23.42 -26.68 54.62
C PRO A 128 -22.30 -26.88 53.56
N ALA A 129 -21.40 -27.85 53.72
CA ALA A 129 -20.23 -27.99 52.83
C ALA A 129 -20.61 -28.13 51.34
N GLU A 130 -21.72 -28.83 51.06
CA GLU A 130 -22.28 -29.01 49.72
C GLU A 130 -22.84 -27.70 49.15
N ALA A 131 -23.61 -26.94 49.94
CA ALA A 131 -24.17 -25.64 49.52
C ALA A 131 -23.07 -24.59 49.25
N ALA A 132 -21.99 -24.62 50.03
CA ALA A 132 -20.82 -23.76 49.79
C ALA A 132 -20.08 -24.14 48.49
N LEU A 133 -19.93 -25.45 48.21
CA LEU A 133 -19.40 -25.96 46.94
C LEU A 133 -20.26 -25.56 45.74
N ASP A 134 -21.58 -25.57 45.92
CA ASP A 134 -22.55 -25.18 44.90
C ASP A 134 -22.47 -23.69 44.56
N LEU A 135 -22.37 -22.84 45.58
CA LEU A 135 -22.17 -21.40 45.44
C LEU A 135 -20.84 -21.08 44.74
N LEU A 136 -19.74 -21.69 45.18
CA LEU A 136 -18.40 -21.47 44.61
C LEU A 136 -18.35 -21.87 43.13
N ALA A 137 -18.96 -23.00 42.78
CA ALA A 137 -19.01 -23.46 41.39
C ALA A 137 -19.88 -22.55 40.50
N ASN A 138 -21.00 -22.04 41.01
CA ASN A 138 -21.82 -21.07 40.28
C ASN A 138 -21.09 -19.73 40.09
N LEU A 139 -20.38 -19.25 41.12
CA LEU A 139 -19.53 -18.07 41.01
C LEU A 139 -18.40 -18.28 40.00
N LEU A 140 -17.74 -19.44 40.03
CA LEU A 140 -16.67 -19.77 39.09
C LEU A 140 -17.18 -19.86 37.65
N GLY A 141 -18.33 -20.51 37.41
CA GLY A 141 -18.94 -20.57 36.09
C GLY A 141 -19.42 -19.21 35.58
N GLY A 142 -20.05 -18.41 36.45
CA GLY A 142 -20.52 -17.07 36.12
C GLY A 142 -19.38 -16.10 35.81
N SER A 143 -18.39 -16.01 36.69
CA SER A 143 -17.21 -15.16 36.50
C SER A 143 -16.35 -15.60 35.31
N GLY A 144 -16.17 -16.91 35.10
CA GLY A 144 -15.45 -17.45 33.95
C GLY A 144 -16.08 -17.02 32.63
N SER A 145 -17.39 -17.19 32.49
CA SER A 145 -18.11 -16.78 31.28
C SER A 145 -18.00 -15.27 30.99
N ALA A 146 -18.10 -14.43 32.01
CA ALA A 146 -17.96 -12.98 31.86
C ALA A 146 -16.53 -12.57 31.46
N LEU A 147 -15.52 -13.23 32.03
CA LEU A 147 -14.11 -13.00 31.70
C LEU A 147 -13.78 -13.44 30.26
N VAL A 148 -14.39 -14.52 29.77
CA VAL A 148 -14.23 -14.97 28.38
C VAL A 148 -14.78 -13.93 27.41
N GLU A 149 -15.99 -13.40 27.65
CA GLU A 149 -16.57 -12.38 26.77
C GLU A 149 -15.79 -11.05 26.83
N LEU A 150 -15.33 -10.64 28.01
CA LEU A 150 -14.47 -9.47 28.16
C LEU A 150 -13.13 -9.67 27.43
N GLY A 151 -12.53 -10.87 27.53
CA GLY A 151 -11.30 -11.23 26.83
C GLY A 151 -11.44 -11.13 25.32
N LYS A 152 -12.52 -11.70 24.75
CA LYS A 152 -12.80 -11.58 23.30
C LYS A 152 -12.92 -10.13 22.84
N PHE A 153 -13.60 -9.29 23.63
CA PHE A 153 -13.72 -7.87 23.32
C PHE A 153 -12.36 -7.16 23.40
N ALA A 154 -11.61 -7.39 24.48
CA ALA A 154 -10.29 -6.78 24.68
C ALA A 154 -9.29 -7.19 23.59
N ASP A 155 -9.26 -8.46 23.22
CA ASP A 155 -8.42 -8.99 22.15
C ASP A 155 -8.80 -8.37 20.79
N GLY A 156 -10.09 -8.25 20.51
CA GLY A 156 -10.60 -7.60 19.30
C GLY A 156 -10.22 -6.12 19.22
N ALA A 157 -10.40 -5.38 20.32
CA ALA A 157 -10.03 -3.97 20.42
C ALA A 157 -8.50 -3.78 20.31
N HIS A 158 -7.72 -4.64 20.97
CA HIS A 158 -6.27 -4.61 20.90
C HIS A 158 -5.78 -4.85 19.47
N ALA A 159 -6.22 -5.94 18.82
CA ALA A 159 -5.85 -6.27 17.45
C ALA A 159 -6.21 -5.14 16.47
N ALA A 160 -7.41 -4.54 16.59
CA ALA A 160 -7.81 -3.40 15.78
C ALA A 160 -6.87 -2.19 16.00
N GLY A 161 -6.55 -1.88 17.25
CA GLY A 161 -5.62 -0.81 17.60
C GLY A 161 -4.21 -1.04 17.02
N THR A 162 -3.68 -2.26 17.13
CA THR A 162 -2.35 -2.58 16.60
C THR A 162 -2.30 -2.48 15.08
N ILE A 163 -3.36 -2.91 14.38
CA ILE A 163 -3.46 -2.78 12.92
C ILE A 163 -3.52 -1.31 12.50
N CYS A 164 -4.33 -0.50 13.18
CA CYS A 164 -4.40 0.94 12.92
C CYS A 164 -3.04 1.63 13.10
N GLN A 165 -2.33 1.31 14.20
CA GLN A 165 -1.00 1.86 14.45
C GLN A 165 0.00 1.44 13.37
N ARG A 166 0.07 0.15 13.03
CA ARG A 166 0.99 -0.34 11.99
C ARG A 166 0.66 0.20 10.61
N HIS A 167 -0.62 0.44 10.31
CA HIS A 167 -1.01 1.07 9.06
C HIS A 167 -0.56 2.53 9.00
N ALA A 168 -0.73 3.29 10.10
CA ALA A 168 -0.23 4.65 10.22
C ALA A 168 1.30 4.69 10.08
N ASP A 169 2.03 3.85 10.82
CA ASP A 169 3.49 3.74 10.75
C ASP A 169 3.97 3.40 9.33
N ALA A 170 3.22 2.57 8.61
CA ALA A 170 3.55 2.26 7.23
C ALA A 170 3.36 3.50 6.32
N THR A 171 2.30 4.30 6.52
CA THR A 171 1.97 5.47 5.69
C THR A 171 2.82 6.72 5.95
N GLU A 172 3.47 6.83 7.11
CA GLU A 172 4.23 8.02 7.53
C GLU A 172 5.69 8.07 7.00
N HIS A 173 6.09 7.18 6.08
CA HIS A 173 7.44 7.14 5.47
C HIS A 173 7.38 7.20 3.94
#